data_AF-X1L9Q2-F1
#
_entry.id   AF-X1L9Q2-F1
#
_cell.length_a   1.000
_cell.length_b   1.000
_cell.length_c   1.000
_cell.angle_alpha   90.00
_cell.angle_beta   90.00
_cell.angle_gamma   90.00
#
_symmetry.space_group_name_H-M   'P 1'
#
loop_
_entity.id
_entity.type
_entity.pdbx_description
1 polymer ?
#
loop_
_entity_poly.entity_id
_entity_poly.type
_entity_poly.pdbx_seq_one_letter_code
_entity_poly.pdbx_strand_id
1 'polypeptide(L)' 'MVYWSQPQWWNTTPIRHGYGNVFSFADGHAEYWKWKDQRTIDLAIKCYEANTPEAWSYPESYQEDNPDLIRVTRAVWG' A
#
# COMPACT_ATOMS: atom_id res chain seq x y z
N MET A 1 6.08 0.34 0.05
CA MET A 1 6.48 1.72 0.40
C MET A 1 5.66 2.68 -0.47
N VAL A 2 5.55 3.94 -0.06
CA VAL A 2 4.78 5.00 -0.75
C VAL A 2 5.67 6.20 -1.02
N TYR A 3 5.34 7.00 -2.03
CA TYR A 3 5.96 8.31 -2.22
C TYR A 3 5.45 9.30 -1.15
N TRP A 4 6.31 10.22 -0.69
CA TRP A 4 5.93 11.21 0.32
C TRP A 4 5.19 12.42 -0.29
N SER A 5 5.53 12.80 -1.52
CA SER A 5 5.06 14.04 -2.17
C SER A 5 3.87 13.86 -3.10
N GLN A 6 3.43 12.62 -3.32
CA GLN A 6 2.38 12.29 -4.27
C GLN A 6 1.65 11.00 -3.87
N PRO A 7 0.36 10.85 -4.22
CA PRO A 7 -0.43 9.68 -3.87
C PRO A 7 -0.04 8.50 -4.79
N GLN A 8 1.15 7.93 -4.57
CA GLN A 8 1.69 6.87 -5.40
C GLN A 8 2.34 5.74 -4.59
N TRP A 9 2.07 4.50 -4.99
CA TRP A 9 2.78 3.32 -4.47
C TRP A 9 4.19 3.23 -5.07
N TRP A 10 5.20 3.11 -4.21
CA TRP A 10 6.58 2.82 -4.65
C TRP A 10 6.79 1.32 -4.83
N ASN A 11 6.38 0.51 -3.85
CA ASN A 11 6.44 -0.95 -3.93
C ASN A 11 5.06 -1.57 -3.93
N THR A 12 4.99 -2.79 -4.45
CA THR A 12 3.80 -3.63 -4.33
C THR A 12 3.38 -3.81 -2.86
N THR A 13 2.07 -3.89 -2.64
CA THR A 13 1.50 -4.15 -1.32
C THR A 13 1.30 -5.66 -1.11
N PRO A 14 1.46 -6.18 0.11
CA PRO A 14 1.19 -7.58 0.38
C PRO A 14 -0.30 -7.90 0.26
N ILE A 15 -0.62 -9.03 -0.38
CA ILE A 15 -2.00 -9.52 -0.58
C ILE A 15 -2.24 -10.93 -0.03
N ARG A 16 -1.18 -11.67 0.30
CA ARG A 16 -1.25 -13.10 0.67
C ARG A 16 -1.89 -13.38 2.04
N HIS A 17 -2.13 -12.36 2.85
CA HIS A 17 -2.76 -12.46 4.17
C HIS A 17 -4.11 -11.74 4.19
N GLY A 18 -5.05 -12.21 3.35
CA GLY A 18 -6.42 -11.70 3.33
C GLY A 18 -6.58 -10.30 2.72
N TYR A 19 -5.74 -9.94 1.74
CA TYR A 19 -5.68 -8.60 1.15
C TYR A 19 -5.45 -7.50 2.19
N GLY A 20 -4.46 -7.71 3.04
CA GLY A 20 -4.09 -6.75 4.07
C GLY A 20 -2.62 -6.86 4.45
N ASN A 21 -2.22 -5.97 5.35
CA ASN A 21 -0.88 -5.91 5.91
C ASN A 21 -0.93 -5.69 7.43
N VAL A 22 0.16 -6.09 8.10
CA VAL A 22 0.42 -5.68 9.48
C VAL A 22 1.41 -4.52 9.44
N PHE A 23 1.06 -3.41 10.08
CA PHE A 23 1.92 -2.26 10.27
C PHE A 23 2.44 -2.26 11.69
N SER A 24 3.75 -2.10 11.86
CA SER A 24 4.41 -1.89 13.15
C SER A 24 4.83 -0.44 13.30
N PHE A 25 4.72 0.10 14.51
CA PHE A 25 4.93 1.52 14.78
C PHE A 25 6.06 1.73 15.80
N ALA A 26 6.60 2.96 15.85
CA ALA A 26 7.81 3.28 16.61
C ALA A 26 7.62 3.19 18.15
N ASP A 27 6.39 3.27 18.63
CA ASP A 27 5.99 3.08 20.04
C ASP A 27 5.76 1.60 20.42
N GLY A 28 5.96 0.68 19.47
CA GLY A 28 5.84 -0.76 19.69
C GLY A 28 4.46 -1.36 19.41
N HIS A 29 3.46 -0.58 18.99
CA HIS A 29 2.18 -1.16 18.58
C HIS A 29 2.27 -1.78 17.18
N ALA A 30 1.36 -2.73 16.92
CA ALA A 30 1.15 -3.28 15.61
C ALA A 30 -0.35 -3.37 15.31
N GLU A 31 -0.72 -3.02 14.07
CA GLU A 31 -2.10 -3.02 13.62
C GLU A 31 -2.23 -3.77 12.31
N TYR A 32 -3.25 -4.62 12.24
CA TYR A 32 -3.67 -5.21 10.99
C TYR A 32 -4.60 -4.25 10.24
N TRP A 33 -4.30 -4.04 8.95
CA TRP A 33 -5.12 -3.25 8.04
C TRP A 33 -5.44 -4.07 6.81
N LYS A 34 -6.73 -4.30 6.58
CA LYS A 34 -7.23 -4.83 5.32
C LYS A 34 -7.36 -3.68 4.31
N TRP A 35 -6.77 -3.85 3.13
CA TRP A 35 -6.87 -2.88 2.03
C TRP A 35 -8.33 -2.58 1.72
N LYS A 36 -8.63 -1.30 1.53
CA LYS A 36 -10.01 -0.80 1.33
C LYS A 36 -10.27 -0.44 -0.12
N ASP A 37 -9.25 0.03 -0.83
CA ASP A 37 -9.38 0.44 -2.21
C ASP A 37 -9.05 -0.73 -3.15
N GLN A 38 -9.95 -1.03 -4.07
CA GLN A 38 -9.74 -2.09 -5.06
C GLN A 38 -8.53 -1.79 -5.94
N ARG A 39 -8.22 -0.51 -6.21
CA ARG A 39 -7.02 -0.09 -6.96
C ARG A 39 -5.72 -0.54 -6.27
N THR A 40 -5.69 -0.60 -4.93
CA THR A 40 -4.56 -1.15 -4.17
C THR A 40 -4.39 -2.64 -4.44
N ILE A 41 -5.51 -3.38 -4.43
CA ILE A 41 -5.53 -4.84 -4.58
C ILE A 41 -5.15 -5.24 -6.01
N ASP A 42 -5.73 -4.59 -7.02
CA ASP A 42 -5.50 -4.89 -8.43
C ASP A 42 -4.04 -4.66 -8.82
N LEU A 43 -3.46 -3.54 -8.37
CA LEU A 43 -2.04 -3.25 -8.60
C LEU A 43 -1.14 -4.29 -7.95
N ALA A 44 -1.48 -4.73 -6.73
CA ALA A 44 -0.70 -5.74 -6.03
C ALA A 44 -0.78 -7.12 -6.69
N ILE A 45 -1.95 -7.52 -7.19
CA ILE A 45 -2.11 -8.74 -7.99
C ILE A 45 -1.26 -8.64 -9.25
N LYS A 46 -1.34 -7.52 -9.98
CA LYS A 46 -0.53 -7.27 -11.19
C LYS A 46 0.97 -7.41 -10.91
N CYS A 47 1.45 -6.79 -9.84
CA CYS A 47 2.87 -6.89 -9.44
C CYS A 47 3.24 -8.33 -9.02
N TYR A 48 2.34 -9.03 -8.34
CA TYR A 48 2.54 -10.43 -7.94
C TYR A 48 2.66 -11.36 -9.16
N GLU A 49 1.76 -11.23 -10.13
CA GLU A 49 1.78 -12.00 -11.38
C GLU A 49 3.02 -11.70 -12.23
N ALA A 50 3.46 -10.43 -12.23
CA ALA A 50 4.69 -10.01 -12.90
C ALA A 50 5.97 -10.35 -12.10
N ASN A 51 5.84 -10.93 -10.89
CA ASN A 51 6.94 -11.24 -9.98
C ASN A 51 7.89 -10.05 -9.75
N THR A 52 7.34 -8.85 -9.58
CA THR A 52 8.10 -7.62 -9.33
C THR A 52 7.65 -6.92 -8.05
N PRO A 53 8.59 -6.38 -7.25
CA PRO A 53 8.26 -5.51 -6.14
C PRO A 53 8.06 -4.04 -6.56
N GLU A 54 8.26 -3.68 -7.83
CA GLU A 54 8.40 -2.30 -8.33
C GLU A 54 7.08 -1.70 -8.83
N ALA A 55 6.13 -1.47 -7.92
CA ALA A 55 4.85 -0.86 -8.27
C ALA A 55 4.99 0.48 -8.99
N TRP A 56 6.00 1.29 -8.63
CA TRP A 56 6.23 2.62 -9.21
C TRP A 56 6.37 2.64 -10.74
N SER A 57 6.76 1.51 -11.35
CA SER A 57 6.90 1.36 -12.80
C SER A 57 5.57 1.32 -13.55
N TYR A 58 4.47 1.09 -12.84
CA TYR A 58 3.12 1.02 -13.38
C TYR A 58 2.41 2.38 -13.25
N PRO A 59 1.72 2.87 -14.29
CA PRO A 59 0.92 4.09 -14.19
C PRO A 59 -0.20 3.96 -13.16
N GLU A 60 -0.73 2.76 -12.95
CA GLU A 60 -1.77 2.48 -11.94
C GLU A 60 -1.26 2.62 -10.50
N SER A 61 0.04 2.81 -10.29
CA SER A 61 0.58 3.12 -8.96
C SER A 61 0.18 4.49 -8.45
N TYR A 62 -0.13 5.45 -9.33
CA TYR A 62 -0.65 6.76 -8.97
C TYR A 62 -2.16 6.67 -8.73
N GLN A 63 -2.60 6.93 -7.49
CA GLN A 63 -3.97 6.68 -7.05
C GLN A 63 -4.46 7.81 -6.14
N GLU A 64 -5.00 8.87 -6.75
CA GLU A 64 -5.60 9.98 -6.00
C GLU A 64 -6.75 9.51 -5.12
N ASP A 65 -6.89 10.17 -3.97
CA ASP A 65 -7.92 9.91 -2.97
C ASP A 65 -8.02 8.45 -2.49
N ASN A 66 -6.95 7.66 -2.64
CA ASN A 66 -6.93 6.30 -2.13
C ASN A 66 -6.81 6.29 -0.59
N PRO A 67 -7.80 5.77 0.15
CA PRO A 67 -7.77 5.71 1.61
C PRO A 67 -6.62 4.87 2.16
N ASP A 68 -6.15 3.85 1.45
CA ASP A 68 -5.00 3.04 1.83
C ASP A 68 -3.70 3.85 1.74
N LEU A 69 -3.51 4.64 0.68
CA LEU A 69 -2.35 5.55 0.56
C LEU A 69 -2.41 6.65 1.63
N ILE A 70 -3.58 7.24 1.87
CA ILE A 70 -3.76 8.23 2.92
C ILE A 70 -3.45 7.61 4.29
N ARG A 71 -3.95 6.40 4.56
CA ARG A 71 -3.68 5.67 5.80
C ARG A 71 -2.18 5.43 5.98
N VAL A 72 -1.48 4.91 4.96
CA VAL A 72 -0.05 4.62 5.07
C VAL A 72 0.80 5.89 5.17
N THR A 73 0.43 6.96 4.48
CA THR A 73 1.21 8.21 4.43
C THR A 73 0.96 9.10 5.64
N ARG A 74 -0.28 9.15 6.14
CA ARG A 74 -0.69 10.01 7.26
C ARG A 74 -0.76 9.28 8.60
N ALA A 75 -0.43 8.00 8.67
CA ALA A 75 -0.28 7.29 9.93
C ALA A 75 0.99 7.74 10.66
N VAL A 76 0.96 8.98 11.13
CA VAL A 76 1.90 9.56 12.08
C VAL A 76 1.04 9.98 13.27
N TRP A 77 0.90 9.03 14.20
CA TRP A 77 0.36 9.18 15.55
C TRP A 77 -1.12 9.57 15.72
N GLY A 78 -1.76 8.84 16.65
CA GLY A 78 -2.81 9.34 17.52
C GLY A 78 -2.22 9.65 18.89
#